data_AF-A0ABD5FLF7-F1
#
_entry.id   AF-A0ABD5FLF7-F1
#
_cell.length_a   1.000
_cell.length_b   1.000
_cell.length_c   1.000
_cell.angle_alpha   90.00
_cell.angle_beta   90.00
_cell.angle_gamma   90.00
#
_symmetry.space_group_name_H-M   'P 1'
#
loop_
_entity.id
_entity.type
_entity.pdbx_description
1 polymer ?
#
loop_
_entity_poly.entity_id
_entity_poly.type
_entity_poly.pdbx_seq_one_letter_code
_entity_poly.pdbx_strand_id
1 'polypeptide(L)'
;MSRGKMKLSSEERLAFVERALKNEASINSLAKEAQVSFSTIERWITLYENEGPTGLLPTKRNQSYSTELKLNAVHDYLAGTHGSLRAVAKKYGLRNKKQLEDWLKIYNTHRNFKSESGGSRMSKSRKTTLNERIKIVHDCIINGRDYGKTAIQYQVSYQQVRNWVLKYDEMGEKGLEDRRGQRAGSKPA
;
A
#
# COMPACT_ATOMS: atom_id res chain seq x y z
N MET A 1 0.75 -12.90 -12.44
CA MET A 1 1.70 -13.51 -11.49
C MET A 1 0.99 -14.66 -10.77
N SER A 2 1.21 -15.90 -11.22
CA SER A 2 0.62 -17.09 -10.60
C SER A 2 1.11 -17.21 -9.15
N ARG A 3 0.20 -17.25 -8.17
CA ARG A 3 0.55 -17.60 -6.79
C ARG A 3 0.98 -19.06 -6.81
N GLY A 4 2.29 -19.30 -6.84
CA GLY A 4 2.85 -20.66 -6.82
C GLY A 4 2.20 -21.45 -5.70
N LYS A 5 1.58 -22.59 -6.05
CA LYS A 5 1.04 -23.53 -5.06
C LYS A 5 2.16 -23.85 -4.08
N MET A 6 1.90 -23.61 -2.79
CA MET A 6 2.78 -24.06 -1.72
C MET A 6 2.86 -25.58 -1.80
N LYS A 7 4.04 -26.12 -2.16
CA LYS A 7 4.26 -27.57 -2.29
C LYS A 7 4.12 -28.32 -0.96
N LEU A 8 4.42 -27.64 0.15
CA LEU A 8 4.39 -28.21 1.51
C LEU A 8 3.23 -27.64 2.33
N SER A 9 2.53 -28.50 3.06
CA SER A 9 1.49 -28.17 4.02
C SER A 9 2.04 -27.40 5.23
N SER A 10 1.18 -26.82 6.05
CA SER A 10 1.61 -26.15 7.29
C SER A 10 2.13 -27.14 8.34
N GLU A 11 1.62 -28.37 8.35
CA GLU A 11 2.06 -29.44 9.25
C GLU A 11 3.45 -29.93 8.88
N GLU A 12 3.74 -30.10 7.58
CA GLU A 12 5.07 -30.49 7.12
C GLU A 12 6.12 -29.43 7.49
N ARG A 13 5.78 -28.13 7.36
CA ARG A 13 6.67 -27.04 7.79
C ARG A 13 6.91 -27.06 9.29
N LEU A 14 5.88 -27.34 10.08
CA LEU A 14 6.00 -27.41 11.52
C LEU A 14 6.97 -28.53 11.91
N ALA A 15 6.87 -29.71 11.28
CA ALA A 15 7.80 -30.81 11.51
C ALA A 15 9.26 -30.41 11.20
N PHE A 16 9.51 -29.73 10.08
CA PHE A 16 10.86 -29.24 9.76
C PHE A 16 11.37 -28.21 10.79
N VAL A 17 10.51 -27.32 11.27
CA VAL A 17 10.88 -26.31 12.28
C VAL A 17 11.18 -26.96 13.63
N GLU A 18 10.35 -27.89 14.09
CA GLU A 18 10.56 -28.59 15.36
C GLU A 18 11.87 -29.38 15.35
N ARG A 19 12.17 -30.10 14.26
CA ARG A 19 13.45 -30.82 14.09
C ARG A 19 14.64 -29.86 14.14
N ALA A 20 14.52 -28.67 13.52
CA ALA A 20 15.55 -27.65 13.59
C ALA A 20 15.76 -27.12 15.02
N LEU A 21 14.67 -26.84 15.75
CA LEU A 21 14.73 -26.31 17.12
C LEU A 21 15.25 -27.34 18.13
N LYS A 22 15.00 -28.63 17.90
CA LYS A 22 15.57 -29.74 18.69
C LYS A 22 17.03 -30.06 18.34
N ASN A 23 17.63 -29.33 17.38
CA ASN A 23 18.97 -29.59 16.84
C ASN A 23 19.16 -31.02 16.29
N GLU A 24 18.08 -31.68 15.85
CA GLU A 24 18.13 -33.04 15.30
C GLU A 24 18.74 -33.07 13.89
N ALA A 25 18.71 -31.94 13.18
CA ALA A 25 19.28 -31.79 11.85
C ALA A 25 19.70 -30.34 11.58
N SER A 26 20.72 -30.17 10.75
CA SER A 26 21.12 -28.84 10.29
C SER A 26 20.05 -28.19 9.40
N ILE A 27 19.98 -26.86 9.39
CA ILE A 27 19.08 -26.12 8.48
C ILE A 27 19.37 -26.46 7.01
N ASN A 28 20.65 -26.71 6.66
CA ASN A 28 21.05 -27.10 5.30
C ASN A 28 20.49 -28.47 4.89
N SER A 29 20.52 -29.47 5.78
CA SER A 29 19.96 -30.78 5.50
C SER A 29 18.44 -30.73 5.40
N LEU A 30 17.78 -30.01 6.30
CA LEU A 30 16.33 -29.82 6.27
C LEU A 30 15.86 -29.08 5.00
N ALA A 31 16.63 -28.09 4.54
CA ALA A 31 16.34 -27.38 3.30
C ALA A 31 16.40 -28.30 2.07
N LYS A 32 17.41 -29.18 2.01
CA LYS A 32 17.54 -30.19 0.95
C LYS A 32 16.37 -31.19 1.00
N GLU A 33 16.03 -31.70 2.17
CA GLU A 33 14.93 -32.65 2.39
C GLU A 33 13.58 -32.04 1.98
N ALA A 34 13.30 -30.81 2.40
CA ALA A 34 12.09 -30.06 2.05
C ALA A 34 12.10 -29.51 0.61
N GLN A 35 13.19 -29.65 -0.14
CA GLN A 35 13.39 -29.04 -1.46
C GLN A 35 13.11 -27.52 -1.49
N VAL A 36 13.56 -26.81 -0.45
CA VAL A 36 13.44 -25.36 -0.32
C VAL A 36 14.81 -24.73 -0.09
N SER A 37 14.90 -23.41 -0.20
CA SER A 37 16.15 -22.71 0.14
C SER A 37 16.40 -22.69 1.64
N PHE A 38 17.67 -22.63 2.04
CA PHE A 38 18.09 -22.43 3.44
C PHE A 38 17.34 -21.27 4.11
N SER A 39 17.24 -20.12 3.42
CA SER A 39 16.52 -18.94 3.92
C SER A 39 15.01 -19.16 4.09
N THR A 40 14.43 -20.17 3.44
CA THR A 40 13.03 -20.53 3.65
C THR A 40 12.83 -21.23 4.98
N ILE A 41 13.72 -22.16 5.34
CA ILE A 41 13.69 -22.83 6.65
C ILE A 41 13.95 -21.82 7.77
N GLU A 42 14.97 -20.97 7.64
CA GLU A 42 15.23 -19.89 8.62
C GLU A 42 13.99 -19.02 8.84
N ARG A 43 13.29 -18.66 7.75
CA ARG A 43 12.07 -17.86 7.84
C ARG A 43 10.95 -18.60 8.56
N TRP A 44 10.79 -19.91 8.34
CA TRP A 44 9.80 -20.69 9.09
C TRP A 44 10.12 -20.71 10.58
N ILE A 45 11.40 -20.86 10.95
CA ILE A 45 11.86 -20.79 12.34
C ILE A 45 11.51 -19.42 12.93
N THR A 46 11.86 -18.31 12.26
CA THR A 46 11.56 -16.96 12.76
C THR A 46 10.05 -16.72 12.91
N LEU A 47 9.23 -17.23 11.99
CA LEU A 47 7.77 -17.13 12.10
C LEU A 47 7.24 -17.92 13.28
N TYR A 48 7.79 -19.11 13.53
CA TYR A 48 7.43 -19.93 14.67
C TYR A 48 7.85 -19.29 16.00
N GLU A 49 9.04 -18.72 16.08
CA GLU A 49 9.49 -18.01 17.28
C GLU A 49 8.64 -16.77 17.59
N ASN A 50 8.14 -16.07 16.56
CA ASN A 50 7.36 -14.85 16.73
C ASN A 50 5.86 -15.08 16.98
N GLU A 51 5.26 -16.10 16.34
CA GLU A 51 3.80 -16.31 16.29
C GLU A 51 3.39 -17.76 16.63
N GLY A 52 4.35 -18.61 17.02
CA GLY A 52 4.13 -20.03 17.26
C GLY A 52 3.72 -20.79 15.98
N PRO A 53 3.05 -21.95 16.14
CA PRO A 53 2.57 -22.75 15.00
C PRO A 53 1.66 -21.96 14.03
N THR A 54 0.91 -20.98 14.55
CA THR A 54 0.01 -20.15 13.74
C THR A 54 0.75 -19.32 12.69
N GLY A 55 2.02 -18.98 12.94
CA GLY A 55 2.88 -18.26 12.00
C GLY A 55 3.15 -19.03 10.70
N LEU A 56 3.02 -20.36 10.71
CA LEU A 56 3.24 -21.20 9.53
C LEU A 56 1.97 -21.43 8.69
N LEU A 57 0.81 -20.97 9.17
CA LEU A 57 -0.46 -21.10 8.48
C LEU A 57 -0.52 -20.16 7.24
N PRO A 58 -1.24 -20.57 6.18
CA PRO A 58 -1.49 -19.69 5.05
C PRO A 58 -2.38 -18.51 5.49
N THR A 59 -1.89 -17.30 5.27
CA THR A 59 -2.66 -16.09 5.56
C THR A 59 -3.51 -15.69 4.34
N LYS A 60 -4.79 -15.37 4.57
CA LYS A 60 -5.69 -14.88 3.50
C LYS A 60 -5.45 -13.41 3.15
N ARG A 61 -4.84 -12.65 4.06
CA ARG A 61 -4.57 -11.22 3.93
C ARG A 61 -3.13 -10.92 4.33
N ASN A 62 -2.57 -9.86 3.74
CA ASN A 62 -1.28 -9.32 4.16
C ASN A 62 -1.42 -8.69 5.55
N GLN A 63 -0.38 -8.82 6.37
CA GLN A 63 -0.33 -8.17 7.68
C GLN A 63 -0.13 -6.67 7.52
N SER A 64 -0.94 -5.89 8.23
CA SER A 64 -0.81 -4.43 8.30
C SER A 64 0.10 -4.05 9.46
N TYR A 65 1.07 -3.18 9.18
CA TYR A 65 1.96 -2.60 10.20
C TYR A 65 1.66 -1.12 10.32
N SER A 66 1.61 -0.60 11.54
CA SER A 66 1.39 0.82 11.80
C SER A 66 2.55 1.66 11.25
N THR A 67 2.27 2.91 10.89
CA THR A 67 3.29 3.86 10.43
C THR A 67 4.41 4.03 11.46
N GLU A 68 4.04 4.08 12.74
CA GLU A 68 4.97 4.17 13.86
C GLU A 68 5.90 2.96 13.92
N LEU A 69 5.37 1.74 13.84
CA LEU A 69 6.18 0.52 13.84
C LEU A 69 7.16 0.51 12.66
N LYS A 70 6.73 0.92 11.47
CA LYS A 70 7.59 1.02 10.29
C LYS A 70 8.74 2.00 10.49
N LEU A 71 8.45 3.18 11.05
CA LEU A 71 9.47 4.19 11.36
C LEU A 71 10.47 3.64 12.36
N ASN A 72 10.01 3.07 13.47
CA ASN A 72 10.87 2.51 14.51
C ASN A 72 11.79 1.42 13.94
N ALA A 73 11.24 0.52 13.12
CA ALA A 73 12.03 -0.53 12.46
C ALA A 73 13.13 0.02 11.55
N VAL A 74 12.84 1.08 10.78
CA VAL A 74 13.84 1.73 9.93
C VAL A 74 14.89 2.47 10.76
N HIS A 75 14.47 3.22 11.78
CA HIS A 75 15.41 3.96 12.64
C HIS A 75 16.36 3.01 13.36
N ASP A 76 15.86 1.90 13.90
CA ASP A 76 16.69 0.87 14.54
C ASP A 76 17.71 0.26 13.57
N TYR A 77 17.30 0.00 12.32
CA TYR A 77 18.24 -0.50 11.32
C TYR A 77 19.31 0.54 10.97
N LEU A 78 18.93 1.81 10.78
CA LEU A 78 19.86 2.90 10.46
C LEU A 78 20.80 3.24 11.62
N ALA A 79 20.33 3.09 12.87
CA ALA A 79 21.15 3.27 14.06
C ALA A 79 22.18 2.13 14.25
N GLY A 80 22.06 1.03 13.49
CA GLY A 80 22.98 -0.11 13.56
C GLY A 80 22.84 -0.96 14.83
N THR A 81 21.87 -0.69 15.70
CA THR A 81 21.71 -1.32 17.02
C THR A 81 21.47 -2.83 16.97
N HIS A 82 20.93 -3.34 15.86
CA HIS A 82 20.60 -4.75 15.69
C HIS A 82 21.36 -5.45 14.55
N GLY A 83 22.33 -4.75 13.92
CA GLY A 83 23.30 -5.29 12.96
C GLY A 83 22.75 -5.71 11.59
N SER A 84 21.64 -6.44 11.50
CA SER A 84 21.13 -7.00 10.23
C SER A 84 19.63 -6.78 10.01
N LEU A 85 19.23 -6.74 8.74
CA LEU A 85 17.82 -6.66 8.33
C LEU A 85 16.97 -7.79 8.94
N ARG A 86 17.56 -8.99 9.11
CA ARG A 86 16.87 -10.14 9.70
C ARG A 86 16.63 -9.95 11.19
N ALA A 87 17.62 -9.46 11.93
CA ALA A 87 17.49 -9.24 13.37
C ALA A 87 16.43 -8.15 13.65
N VAL A 88 16.45 -7.06 12.91
CA VAL A 88 15.41 -6.02 12.99
C VAL A 88 14.04 -6.59 12.60
N ALA A 89 13.96 -7.33 11.50
CA ALA A 89 12.71 -7.98 11.09
C ALA A 89 12.15 -8.90 12.18
N LYS A 90 12.99 -9.68 12.86
CA LYS A 90 12.59 -10.53 13.98
C LYS A 90 12.05 -9.69 15.15
N LYS A 91 12.80 -8.67 15.60
CA LYS A 91 12.41 -7.76 16.70
C LYS A 91 11.03 -7.13 16.49
N TYR A 92 10.74 -6.71 15.26
CA TYR A 92 9.50 -6.02 14.90
C TYR A 92 8.37 -6.94 14.42
N GLY A 93 8.53 -8.27 14.54
CA GLY A 93 7.50 -9.22 14.11
C GLY A 93 7.23 -9.17 12.60
N LEU A 94 8.24 -8.85 11.80
CA LEU A 94 8.11 -8.83 10.34
C LEU A 94 8.22 -10.27 9.82
N ARG A 95 7.25 -10.66 8.99
CA ARG A 95 7.21 -12.01 8.41
C ARG A 95 8.33 -12.25 7.40
N ASN A 96 8.93 -11.19 6.86
CA ASN A 96 10.05 -11.24 5.93
C ASN A 96 10.90 -9.96 6.01
N LYS A 97 12.24 -10.11 6.02
CA LYS A 97 13.19 -8.99 5.93
C LYS A 97 12.95 -8.09 4.71
N LYS A 98 12.39 -8.63 3.64
CA LYS A 98 12.05 -7.89 2.42
C LYS A 98 11.10 -6.72 2.69
N GLN A 99 10.24 -6.85 3.70
CA GLN A 99 9.35 -5.78 4.13
C GLN A 99 10.14 -4.57 4.63
N LEU A 100 11.17 -4.82 5.45
CA LEU A 100 12.08 -3.77 5.93
C LEU A 100 12.92 -3.17 4.79
N GLU A 101 13.41 -3.99 3.86
CA GLU A 101 14.12 -3.51 2.67
C GLU A 101 13.24 -2.54 1.84
N ASP A 102 11.97 -2.88 1.65
CA ASP A 102 11.01 -2.02 0.93
C ASP A 102 10.68 -0.76 1.71
N TRP A 103 10.60 -0.85 3.04
CA TRP A 103 10.40 0.31 3.89
C TRP A 103 11.61 1.27 3.86
N LEU A 104 12.84 0.74 3.89
CA LEU A 104 14.06 1.55 3.76
C LEU A 104 14.11 2.30 2.43
N LYS A 105 13.68 1.67 1.33
CA LYS A 105 13.59 2.36 0.02
C LYS A 105 12.62 3.53 0.07
N ILE A 106 11.41 3.32 0.61
CA ILE A 106 10.41 4.39 0.73
C ILE A 106 10.92 5.51 1.64
N TYR A 107 11.53 5.16 2.77
CA TYR A 107 12.07 6.12 3.72
C TYR A 107 13.23 6.94 3.12
N ASN A 108 14.10 6.32 2.33
CA ASN A 108 15.19 7.04 1.66
C ASN A 108 14.68 8.03 0.61
N THR A 109 13.53 7.76 -0.02
CA THR A 109 12.92 8.66 -1.00
C THR A 109 12.10 9.78 -0.35
N HIS A 110 11.25 9.48 0.64
CA HIS A 110 10.25 10.44 1.15
C HIS A 110 10.44 10.83 2.62
N ARG A 111 11.38 10.18 3.33
CA ARG A 111 11.65 10.32 4.78
C ARG A 111 10.42 10.09 5.66
N ASN A 112 9.36 9.49 5.10
CA ASN A 112 8.13 9.20 5.80
C ASN A 112 7.41 7.99 5.18
N PHE A 113 6.60 7.32 6.01
CA PHE A 113 5.68 6.25 5.57
C PHE A 113 4.25 6.74 5.42
N LYS A 114 4.06 8.06 5.28
CA LYS A 114 2.73 8.56 4.98
C LYS A 114 2.37 8.00 3.62
N SER A 115 1.21 7.38 3.51
CA SER A 115 0.51 7.46 2.24
C SER A 115 0.27 8.95 2.02
N GLU A 116 1.14 9.59 1.24
CA GLU A 116 0.59 10.50 0.27
C GLU A 116 -0.48 9.69 -0.42
N SER A 117 -1.72 10.01 -0.07
CA SER A 117 -2.91 9.40 -0.64
C SER A 117 -2.84 9.78 -2.11
N GLY A 118 -2.13 8.99 -2.91
CA GLY A 118 -2.02 9.09 -4.36
C GLY A 118 -3.34 8.66 -4.98
N GLY A 119 -4.41 9.38 -4.62
CA GLY A 119 -5.79 9.00 -4.81
C GLY A 119 -6.63 9.51 -3.65
N SER A 120 -7.36 10.60 -3.91
CA SER A 120 -8.48 11.16 -3.14
C SER A 120 -8.85 10.40 -1.85
N ARG A 121 -8.35 10.84 -0.70
CA ARG A 121 -9.18 10.74 0.51
C ARG A 121 -10.33 11.70 0.29
N MET A 122 -11.42 11.19 -0.27
CA MET A 122 -12.68 11.89 -0.42
C MET A 122 -13.10 12.37 0.98
N SER A 123 -12.77 13.62 1.35
CA SER A 123 -13.73 14.36 2.17
C SER A 123 -15.02 14.31 1.38
N LYS A 124 -16.15 14.03 2.04
CA LYS A 124 -17.48 13.96 1.41
C LYS A 124 -17.57 15.10 0.38
N SER A 125 -17.54 14.76 -0.91
CA SER A 125 -17.65 15.78 -1.96
C SER A 125 -18.94 16.53 -1.67
N ARG A 126 -18.84 17.84 -1.42
CA ARG A 126 -20.00 18.71 -1.40
C ARG A 126 -20.79 18.41 -2.68
N LYS A 127 -22.09 18.16 -2.55
CA LYS A 127 -22.97 18.03 -3.71
C LYS A 127 -23.02 19.41 -4.36
N THR A 128 -22.43 19.56 -5.54
CA THR A 128 -22.52 20.78 -6.33
C THR A 128 -23.59 20.64 -7.39
N THR A 129 -24.42 21.67 -7.51
CA THR A 129 -25.42 21.82 -8.57
C THR A 129 -24.76 22.21 -9.90
N LEU A 130 -25.47 22.04 -11.02
CA LEU A 130 -24.97 22.43 -12.35
C LEU A 130 -24.63 23.93 -12.41
N ASN A 131 -25.53 24.78 -11.91
CA ASN A 131 -25.33 26.23 -11.87
C ASN A 131 -24.11 26.63 -11.03
N GLU A 132 -23.88 25.96 -9.88
CA GLU A 132 -22.66 26.17 -9.10
C GLU A 132 -21.41 25.80 -9.90
N ARG A 133 -21.42 24.70 -10.67
CA ARG A 133 -20.26 24.31 -11.50
C ARG A 133 -19.99 25.30 -12.61
N ILE A 134 -21.03 25.80 -13.28
CA ILE A 134 -20.90 26.83 -14.33
C ILE A 134 -20.25 28.09 -13.76
N LYS A 135 -20.76 28.56 -12.60
CA LYS A 135 -20.20 29.72 -11.90
C LYS A 135 -18.73 29.52 -11.53
N ILE A 136 -18.38 28.36 -10.98
CA ILE A 136 -17.00 28.03 -10.59
C ILE A 136 -16.06 28.06 -11.80
N VAL A 137 -16.50 27.51 -12.94
CA VAL A 137 -15.71 27.48 -14.17
C VAL A 137 -15.50 28.88 -14.73
N HIS A 138 -16.57 29.69 -14.80
CA HIS A 138 -16.47 31.08 -15.27
C HIS A 138 -15.52 31.89 -14.40
N ASP A 139 -15.67 31.82 -13.07
CA ASP A 139 -14.78 32.49 -12.13
C ASP A 139 -13.33 32.01 -12.28
N CYS A 140 -13.10 30.71 -12.52
CA CYS A 140 -11.76 30.19 -12.75
C CYS A 140 -11.14 30.77 -14.02
N ILE A 141 -11.89 30.82 -15.12
CA ILE A 141 -11.43 31.36 -16.40
C ILE A 141 -11.13 32.86 -16.28
N ILE A 142 -12.01 33.64 -15.65
CA ILE A 142 -11.84 35.09 -15.41
C ILE A 142 -10.58 35.35 -14.56
N ASN A 143 -10.34 34.52 -13.55
CA ASN A 143 -9.16 34.62 -12.69
C ASN A 143 -7.88 34.01 -13.31
N GLY A 144 -7.82 33.84 -14.64
CA GLY A 144 -6.61 33.38 -15.33
C GLY A 144 -6.33 31.88 -15.16
N ARG A 145 -7.37 31.07 -14.94
CA ARG A 145 -7.30 29.61 -14.74
C ARG A 145 -6.52 29.18 -13.49
N ASP A 146 -6.58 29.98 -12.43
CA ASP A 146 -6.03 29.62 -11.12
C ASP A 146 -6.93 28.60 -10.40
N TYR A 147 -6.76 27.32 -10.75
CA TYR A 147 -7.53 26.21 -10.19
C TYR A 147 -7.34 26.08 -8.67
N GLY A 148 -6.17 26.46 -8.13
CA GLY A 148 -5.86 26.35 -6.71
C GLY A 148 -6.66 27.36 -5.90
N LYS A 149 -6.63 28.63 -6.31
CA LYS A 149 -7.40 29.71 -5.68
C LYS A 149 -8.90 29.46 -5.78
N THR A 150 -9.39 29.06 -6.96
CA THR A 150 -10.82 28.74 -7.14
C THR A 150 -11.26 27.55 -6.27
N ALA A 151 -10.43 26.51 -6.15
CA ALA A 151 -10.73 25.36 -5.31
C ALA A 151 -10.90 25.74 -3.84
N ILE A 152 -10.03 26.61 -3.32
CA ILE A 152 -10.12 27.12 -1.94
C ILE A 152 -11.37 27.98 -1.77
N GLN A 153 -11.61 28.94 -2.67
CA GLN A 153 -12.75 29.87 -2.60
C GLN A 153 -14.08 29.15 -2.55
N TYR A 154 -14.25 28.11 -3.38
CA TYR A 154 -15.50 27.38 -3.51
C TYR A 154 -15.58 26.11 -2.66
N GLN A 155 -14.54 25.83 -1.87
CA GLN A 155 -14.41 24.62 -1.03
C GLN A 155 -14.65 23.33 -1.83
N VAL A 156 -14.09 23.27 -3.04
CA VAL A 156 -14.14 22.11 -3.94
C VAL A 156 -12.73 21.59 -4.18
N SER A 157 -12.59 20.34 -4.60
CA SER A 157 -11.26 19.78 -4.87
C SER A 157 -10.62 20.46 -6.08
N TYR A 158 -9.30 20.68 -6.00
CA TYR A 158 -8.48 21.11 -7.15
C TYR A 158 -8.77 20.28 -8.41
N GLN A 159 -8.85 18.95 -8.27
CA GLN A 159 -9.13 18.07 -9.39
C GLN A 159 -10.54 18.26 -9.97
N GLN A 160 -11.52 18.66 -9.14
CA GLN A 160 -12.88 18.95 -9.62
C GLN A 160 -12.89 20.21 -10.48
N VAL A 161 -12.28 21.31 -10.00
CA VAL A 161 -12.21 22.57 -10.77
C VAL A 161 -11.50 22.34 -12.10
N ARG A 162 -10.34 21.68 -12.09
CA ARG A 162 -9.58 21.38 -13.31
C ARG A 162 -10.42 20.55 -14.30
N ASN A 163 -11.08 19.49 -13.82
CA ASN A 163 -11.90 18.63 -14.69
C ASN A 163 -13.15 19.34 -15.22
N TRP A 164 -13.75 20.25 -14.45
CA TRP A 164 -14.88 21.05 -14.92
C TRP A 164 -14.46 22.04 -16.00
N VAL A 165 -13.37 22.78 -15.79
CA VAL A 165 -12.85 23.72 -16.80
C VAL A 165 -12.50 23.01 -18.11
N LEU A 166 -11.82 21.85 -18.03
CA LEU A 166 -11.50 21.07 -19.23
C LEU A 166 -12.75 20.60 -20.00
N LYS A 167 -13.78 20.11 -19.29
CA LYS A 167 -15.03 19.68 -19.92
C LYS A 167 -15.81 20.85 -20.51
N TYR A 168 -15.72 22.01 -19.89
CA TYR A 168 -16.33 23.24 -20.40
C TYR A 168 -15.62 23.72 -21.68
N ASP A 169 -14.29 23.66 -21.73
CA ASP A 169 -13.54 23.98 -22.95
C ASP A 169 -13.88 23.02 -24.11
N GLU A 170 -14.17 21.75 -23.83
CA GLU A 170 -14.47 20.73 -24.84
C GLU A 170 -15.94 20.73 -25.31
N MET A 171 -16.89 20.88 -24.38
CA MET A 171 -18.32 20.65 -24.61
C MET A 171 -19.23 21.79 -24.13
N GLY A 172 -18.67 22.92 -23.68
CA GLY A 172 -19.41 24.02 -23.07
C GLY A 172 -20.13 23.60 -21.79
N GLU A 173 -21.22 24.30 -21.44
CA GLU A 173 -22.02 24.02 -20.24
C GLU A 173 -22.55 22.58 -20.19
N LYS A 174 -22.87 22.00 -21.35
CA LYS A 174 -23.36 20.61 -21.47
C LYS A 174 -22.34 19.59 -20.97
N GLY A 175 -21.04 19.92 -20.93
CA GLY A 175 -19.97 19.09 -20.37
C GLY A 175 -20.01 18.98 -18.84
N LEU A 176 -20.71 19.88 -18.14
CA LEU A 176 -20.75 19.96 -16.67
C LEU A 176 -21.92 19.19 -16.03
N GLU A 177 -22.84 18.67 -16.85
CA GLU A 177 -23.98 17.86 -16.44
C GLU A 177 -23.56 16.52 -15.82
N ASP A 178 -24.30 16.07 -14.80
CA ASP A 178 -24.08 14.75 -14.20
C ASP A 178 -24.72 13.65 -15.06
N ARG A 179 -23.90 12.92 -15.80
CA ARG A 179 -24.33 11.83 -16.69
C ARG A 179 -24.11 10.44 -16.11
N ARG A 180 -23.83 10.32 -14.81
CA ARG A 180 -23.67 9.00 -14.16
C ARG A 180 -24.98 8.21 -14.27
N GLY A 181 -24.93 7.05 -14.93
CA GLY A 181 -26.09 6.19 -15.19
C GLY A 181 -26.72 6.36 -16.59
N GLN A 182 -26.25 7.29 -17.41
CA GLN A 182 -26.66 7.44 -18.81
C GLN A 182 -25.70 6.64 -19.73
N ARG A 183 -26.23 5.98 -20.76
CA ARG A 183 -25.45 5.10 -21.66
C ARG A 183 -24.35 5.91 -22.37
N ALA A 184 -23.11 5.40 -22.36
CA ALA A 184 -21.98 6.01 -23.05
C ALA A 184 -22.22 5.97 -24.57
N GLY A 185 -22.57 7.12 -25.17
CA GLY A 185 -22.78 7.22 -26.61
C GLY A 185 -23.61 8.41 -27.10
N SER A 186 -24.47 9.01 -26.28
CA SER A 186 -25.20 10.21 -26.72
C SER A 186 -24.32 11.44 -26.62
N LYS A 187 -23.89 11.97 -27.78
CA LYS A 187 -23.47 13.37 -27.88
C LYS A 187 -24.68 14.26 -27.53
N PRO A 188 -24.46 15.40 -26.85
CA PRO A 188 -25.55 16.33 -26.56
C PRO A 188 -26.17 16.82 -27.88
N ALA A 189 -27.50 16.79 -27.98
CA ALA A 189 -28.25 17.59 -28.95
C ALA A 189 -28.08 19.06 -28.63
#